data_AF-A0A1Z4IH56-F1
#
_entry.id   AF-A0A1Z4IH56-F1
#
_cell.length_a   1.000
_cell.length_b   1.000
_cell.length_c   1.000
_cell.angle_alpha   90.00
_cell.angle_beta   90.00
_cell.angle_gamma   90.00
#
_symmetry.space_group_name_H-M   'P 1'
#
loop_
_entity.id
_entity.type
_entity.pdbx_description
1 polymer ?
#
loop_
_entity_poly.entity_id
_entity_poly.type
_entity_poly.pdbx_seq_one_letter_code
_entity_poly.pdbx_strand_id
1 'polypeptide(L)'
;MTTTHSFAILAPVPEMHLLSAMEVMPQLESEQGDEKPKIAFGSMDFELFRKIDESRTGKNVKVLIYASHSDTEQPFYSQASWEAVYIDHVNSRNGRYPGKAKFRPPSTASHKPTWAVFWEVQDLKPIACPIQVGSLIGLGKKSEYNSRFIPERPLLIEYPASISCGIR
;
A
#
# COMPACT_ATOMS: atom_id res chain seq x y z
N MET A 1 -7.35 13.49 -10.57
CA MET A 1 -6.01 13.87 -10.06
C MET A 1 -4.93 13.16 -10.87
N THR A 2 -3.77 13.77 -11.07
CA THR A 2 -2.66 13.20 -11.85
C THR A 2 -1.75 12.34 -10.96
N THR A 3 -1.32 11.19 -11.44
CA THR A 3 -0.36 10.31 -10.74
C THR A 3 1.07 10.68 -11.14
N THR A 4 1.99 10.72 -10.16
CA THR A 4 3.42 10.90 -10.44
C THR A 4 4.05 9.61 -10.95
N HIS A 5 5.01 9.75 -11.87
CA HIS A 5 5.86 8.67 -12.37
C HIS A 5 7.31 8.80 -11.89
N SER A 6 7.60 9.73 -10.97
CA SER A 6 8.94 9.93 -10.44
C SER A 6 9.36 8.87 -9.43
N PHE A 7 8.40 8.22 -8.77
CA PHE A 7 8.63 7.16 -7.79
C PHE A 7 7.32 6.42 -7.51
N ALA A 8 7.42 5.26 -6.86
CA ALA A 8 6.30 4.51 -6.31
C ALA A 8 6.60 4.08 -4.86
N ILE A 9 5.57 3.56 -4.18
CA ILE A 9 5.69 2.99 -2.83
C ILE A 9 5.62 1.47 -2.96
N LEU A 10 6.53 0.77 -2.29
CA LEU A 10 6.40 -0.66 -2.00
C LEU A 10 6.04 -0.81 -0.52
N ALA A 11 4.91 -1.43 -0.18
CA ALA A 11 4.49 -1.58 1.20
C ALA A 11 4.10 -3.04 1.54
N PRO A 12 4.53 -3.57 2.69
CA PRO A 12 3.96 -4.78 3.24
C PRO A 12 2.63 -4.48 3.93
N VAL A 13 1.61 -5.29 3.63
CA VAL A 13 0.34 -5.29 4.36
C VAL A 13 -0.03 -6.74 4.63
N PRO A 14 -0.44 -7.11 5.86
CA PRO A 14 -0.96 -8.44 6.13
C PRO A 14 -2.13 -8.79 5.19
N GLU A 15 -2.09 -9.98 4.59
CA GLU A 15 -3.10 -10.40 3.60
C GLU A 15 -4.52 -10.31 4.14
N MET A 16 -4.73 -10.74 5.40
CA MET A 16 -6.01 -10.61 6.10
C MET A 16 -6.55 -9.18 6.18
N HIS A 17 -5.69 -8.16 6.16
CA HIS A 17 -6.12 -6.75 6.14
C HIS A 17 -6.50 -6.29 4.73
N LEU A 18 -5.87 -6.84 3.69
CA LEU A 18 -6.24 -6.57 2.29
C LEU A 18 -7.58 -7.22 1.95
N LEU A 19 -7.77 -8.49 2.31
CA LEU A 19 -9.03 -9.21 2.10
C LEU A 19 -10.18 -8.55 2.88
N SER A 20 -9.96 -8.23 4.15
CA SER A 20 -10.98 -7.54 4.96
C SER A 20 -11.28 -6.12 4.45
N ALA A 21 -10.32 -5.42 3.85
CA ALA A 21 -10.60 -4.15 3.18
C ALA A 21 -11.56 -4.33 2.00
N MET A 22 -11.40 -5.38 1.20
CA MET A 22 -12.27 -5.66 0.05
C MET A 22 -13.73 -5.91 0.46
N GLU A 23 -13.97 -6.48 1.64
CA GLU A 23 -15.32 -6.73 2.16
C GLU A 23 -16.12 -5.43 2.39
N VAL A 24 -15.45 -4.33 2.75
CA VAL A 24 -16.11 -3.04 3.05
C VAL A 24 -16.15 -2.08 1.87
N MET A 25 -15.37 -2.33 0.82
CA MET A 25 -15.32 -1.47 -0.36
C MET A 25 -16.71 -1.22 -1.00
N PRO A 26 -17.57 -2.23 -1.23
CA PRO A 26 -18.89 -1.99 -1.83
C PRO A 26 -19.79 -1.08 -0.97
N GLN A 27 -19.70 -1.21 0.35
CA GLN A 27 -20.45 -0.36 1.29
C GLN A 27 -19.93 1.07 1.22
N LEU A 28 -18.62 1.27 1.23
CA LEU A 28 -18.00 2.60 1.11
C LEU A 28 -18.33 3.27 -0.23
N GLU A 29 -18.34 2.52 -1.33
CA GLU A 29 -18.73 3.01 -2.66
C GLU A 29 -20.17 3.54 -2.66
N SER A 30 -21.10 2.79 -2.05
CA SER A 30 -22.51 3.23 -1.96
C SER A 30 -22.71 4.47 -1.09
N GLU A 31 -21.83 4.71 -0.10
CA GLU A 31 -21.96 5.81 0.86
C GLU A 31 -21.24 7.10 0.44
N GLN A 32 -20.24 7.02 -0.44
CA GLN A 32 -19.38 8.17 -0.79
C GLN A 32 -19.84 8.98 -2.02
N GLY A 33 -20.92 8.57 -2.70
CA GLY A 33 -21.44 9.31 -3.85
C GLY A 33 -20.39 9.38 -4.98
N ASP A 34 -20.00 10.59 -5.38
CA ASP A 34 -19.05 10.81 -6.48
C ASP A 34 -17.57 10.68 -6.06
N GLU A 35 -17.27 10.62 -4.75
CA GLU A 35 -15.90 10.43 -4.26
C GLU A 35 -15.51 8.95 -4.25
N LYS A 36 -14.29 8.64 -4.68
CA LYS A 36 -13.77 7.26 -4.63
C LYS A 36 -13.51 6.80 -3.18
N PRO A 37 -13.95 5.59 -2.80
CA PRO A 37 -13.67 4.96 -1.50
C PRO A 37 -12.19 4.96 -1.21
N LYS A 38 -11.87 5.30 0.05
CA LYS A 38 -10.51 5.21 0.58
C LYS A 38 -10.41 4.21 1.72
N ILE A 39 -9.25 3.58 1.82
CA ILE A 39 -8.87 2.64 2.88
C ILE A 39 -7.63 3.17 3.59
N ALA A 40 -7.60 3.07 4.92
CA ALA A 40 -6.55 3.56 5.79
C ALA A 40 -5.80 2.41 6.49
N PHE A 41 -4.51 2.27 6.18
CA PHE A 41 -3.61 1.31 6.79
C PHE A 41 -2.67 2.00 7.79
N GLY A 42 -2.32 1.32 8.88
CA GLY A 42 -1.44 1.86 9.91
C GLY A 42 0.04 1.65 9.56
N SER A 43 0.92 2.55 10.00
CA SER A 43 2.37 2.40 9.92
C SER A 43 3.08 3.16 11.03
N MET A 44 4.31 2.74 11.35
CA MET A 44 5.23 3.47 12.24
C MET A 44 6.13 4.45 11.46
N ASP A 45 6.20 4.35 10.13
CA ASP A 45 7.13 5.09 9.26
C ASP A 45 6.62 6.50 8.90
N PHE A 46 6.22 7.29 9.90
CA PHE A 46 5.64 8.63 9.67
C PHE A 46 6.55 9.56 8.86
N GLU A 47 7.87 9.49 9.06
CA GLU A 47 8.84 10.29 8.32
C GLU A 47 8.83 9.98 6.82
N LEU A 48 8.60 8.72 6.45
CA LEU A 48 8.52 8.30 5.06
C LEU A 48 7.29 8.93 4.38
N PHE A 49 6.12 8.89 5.02
CA PHE A 49 4.89 9.45 4.47
C PHE A 49 4.95 10.98 4.37
N ARG A 50 5.58 11.66 5.34
CA ARG A 50 5.86 13.09 5.22
C ARG A 50 6.76 13.40 4.02
N LYS A 51 7.84 12.63 3.82
CA LYS A 51 8.73 12.77 2.67
C LYS A 51 8.00 12.50 1.33
N ILE A 52 7.10 11.51 1.30
CA ILE A 52 6.26 11.23 0.13
C ILE A 52 5.41 12.45 -0.22
N ASP A 53 4.76 13.07 0.75
CA ASP A 53 3.91 14.24 0.53
C ASP A 53 4.71 15.46 0.03
N GLU A 54 5.87 15.71 0.62
CA GLU A 54 6.81 16.74 0.16
C GLU A 54 7.25 16.49 -1.30
N SER A 55 7.51 15.23 -1.67
CA SER A 55 8.06 14.85 -2.97
C SER A 55 7.00 14.74 -4.07
N ARG A 56 5.76 14.35 -3.74
CA ARG A 56 4.69 14.11 -4.73
C ARG A 56 4.07 15.40 -5.24
N THR A 57 4.30 16.56 -4.61
CA THR A 57 3.78 17.88 -5.03
C THR A 57 2.27 17.88 -5.32
N GLY A 58 1.50 17.22 -4.45
CA GLY A 58 0.04 17.09 -4.59
C GLY A 58 -0.45 16.07 -5.62
N LYS A 59 0.46 15.33 -6.28
CA LYS A 59 0.10 14.21 -7.17
C LYS A 59 -0.19 12.94 -6.38
N ASN A 60 -0.95 12.03 -6.99
CA ASN A 60 -1.15 10.69 -6.47
C ASN A 60 0.11 9.83 -6.69
N VAL A 61 0.31 8.80 -5.86
CA VAL A 61 1.49 7.92 -5.95
C VAL A 61 1.04 6.46 -6.09
N LYS A 62 1.60 5.72 -7.05
CA LYS A 62 1.34 4.28 -7.17
C LYS A 62 1.90 3.54 -5.95
N VAL A 63 1.11 2.61 -5.42
CA VAL A 63 1.52 1.69 -4.37
C VAL A 63 1.51 0.27 -4.93
N LEU A 64 2.62 -0.43 -4.81
CA LEU A 64 2.71 -1.88 -4.91
C LEU A 64 2.68 -2.46 -3.51
N ILE A 65 1.82 -3.45 -3.30
CA ILE A 65 1.61 -4.04 -1.98
C ILE A 65 2.04 -5.51 -2.01
N TYR A 66 2.98 -5.83 -1.12
CA TYR A 66 3.36 -7.20 -0.77
C TYR A 66 2.38 -7.71 0.30
N ALA A 67 1.59 -8.72 -0.04
CA ALA A 67 0.71 -9.40 0.90
C ALA A 67 1.55 -10.25 1.88
N SER A 68 1.84 -9.68 3.05
CA SER A 68 2.61 -10.35 4.10
C SER A 68 1.72 -11.28 4.94
N HIS A 69 2.32 -12.17 5.74
CA HIS A 69 1.59 -13.04 6.67
C HIS A 69 0.45 -13.83 6.01
N SER A 70 0.65 -14.29 4.76
CA SER A 70 -0.29 -15.18 4.08
C SER A 70 -0.30 -16.56 4.74
N ASP A 71 -1.48 -17.17 4.85
CA ASP A 71 -1.65 -18.52 5.40
C ASP A 71 -1.23 -19.63 4.41
N THR A 72 -1.00 -19.26 3.14
CA THR A 72 -0.43 -20.15 2.12
C THR A 72 1.09 -20.24 2.28
N GLU A 73 1.68 -21.38 1.84
CA GLU A 73 3.15 -21.51 1.77
C GLU A 73 3.73 -20.28 1.07
N GLN A 74 4.51 -19.48 1.80
CA GLN A 74 5.09 -18.28 1.23
C GLN A 74 5.93 -18.68 0.02
N PRO A 75 5.66 -18.10 -1.18
CA PRO A 75 6.45 -18.41 -2.35
C PRO A 75 7.92 -18.12 -2.06
N PHE A 76 8.80 -18.93 -2.65
CA PHE A 76 10.25 -18.83 -2.44
C PHE A 76 10.82 -17.42 -2.72
N TYR A 77 10.09 -16.63 -3.50
CA TYR A 77 10.37 -15.22 -3.78
C TYR A 77 9.17 -14.36 -3.39
N SER A 78 9.41 -13.24 -2.71
CA SER A 78 8.36 -12.28 -2.36
C SER A 78 7.80 -11.59 -3.60
N GLN A 79 6.49 -11.41 -3.66
CA GLN A 79 5.80 -10.77 -4.78
C GLN A 79 4.81 -9.71 -4.30
N ALA A 80 4.86 -8.53 -4.91
CA ALA A 80 3.77 -7.57 -4.81
C ALA A 80 2.60 -8.09 -5.66
N SER A 81 1.51 -8.48 -5.03
CA SER A 81 0.32 -9.07 -5.65
C SER A 81 -0.91 -8.15 -5.62
N TRP A 82 -0.73 -6.95 -5.07
CA TRP A 82 -1.77 -5.93 -4.96
C TRP A 82 -1.24 -4.57 -5.41
N GLU A 83 -2.13 -3.72 -5.92
CA GLU A 83 -1.84 -2.32 -6.18
C GLU A 83 -2.90 -1.40 -5.58
N ALA A 84 -2.50 -0.16 -5.31
CA ALA A 84 -3.38 0.91 -4.89
C ALA A 84 -2.81 2.27 -5.29
N VAL A 85 -3.55 3.33 -4.99
CA VAL A 85 -3.15 4.72 -5.21
C VAL A 85 -3.09 5.43 -3.87
N TYR A 86 -1.89 5.81 -3.42
CA TYR A 86 -1.72 6.65 -2.24
C TYR A 86 -2.21 8.07 -2.53
N ILE A 87 -3.09 8.56 -1.66
CA ILE A 87 -3.72 9.88 -1.76
C ILE A 87 -3.25 10.84 -0.67
N ASP A 88 -3.08 10.35 0.57
CA ASP A 88 -2.69 11.17 1.71
C ASP A 88 -2.29 10.30 2.93
N HIS A 89 -1.83 10.94 4.00
CA HIS A 89 -1.72 10.32 5.31
C HIS A 89 -2.22 11.24 6.42
N VAL A 90 -2.60 10.64 7.56
CA VAL A 90 -2.98 11.37 8.77
C VAL A 90 -2.20 10.87 9.97
N ASN A 91 -1.81 11.79 10.85
CA ASN A 91 -1.21 11.44 12.14
C ASN A 91 -2.23 10.73 13.01
N SER A 92 -1.77 9.74 13.78
CA SER A 92 -2.64 9.09 14.75
C SER A 92 -3.03 10.01 15.90
N ARG A 93 -4.18 9.74 16.52
CA ARG A 93 -4.57 10.33 17.80
C ARG A 93 -4.48 9.25 18.88
N ASN A 94 -3.46 9.32 19.73
CA ASN A 94 -3.16 8.30 20.74
C ASN A 94 -3.01 6.88 20.11
N GLY A 95 -2.34 6.78 18.97
CA GLY A 95 -2.12 5.51 18.28
C GLY A 95 -3.31 5.02 17.45
N ARG A 96 -4.41 5.79 17.37
CA ARG A 96 -5.67 5.42 16.69
C ARG A 96 -5.91 6.30 15.47
N TYR A 97 -6.64 5.77 14.51
CA TYR A 97 -7.02 6.52 13.31
C TYR A 97 -7.98 7.65 13.69
N PRO A 98 -7.68 8.91 13.33
CA PRO A 98 -8.53 10.04 13.69
C PRO A 98 -9.80 10.14 12.83
N GLY A 99 -9.85 9.45 11.68
CA GLY A 99 -11.01 9.45 10.78
C GLY A 99 -12.11 8.46 11.19
N LYS A 100 -13.10 8.29 10.30
CA LYS A 100 -14.21 7.36 10.54
C LYS A 100 -13.70 5.90 10.46
N ALA A 101 -14.08 5.08 11.44
CA ALA A 101 -13.65 3.69 11.53
C ALA A 101 -13.97 2.85 10.27
N LYS A 102 -15.03 3.20 9.53
CA LYS A 102 -15.42 2.55 8.28
C LYS A 102 -14.35 2.55 7.19
N PHE A 103 -13.41 3.49 7.22
CA PHE A 103 -12.29 3.55 6.26
C PHE A 103 -11.14 2.60 6.64
N ARG A 104 -11.26 1.84 7.73
CA ARG A 104 -10.26 0.86 8.14
C ARG A 104 -10.73 -0.55 7.82
N PRO A 105 -9.83 -1.47 7.46
CA PRO A 105 -10.19 -2.87 7.36
C PRO A 105 -10.78 -3.37 8.68
N PRO A 106 -11.95 -4.04 8.69
CA PRO A 106 -12.57 -4.60 9.90
C PRO A 106 -11.60 -5.45 10.74
N SER A 107 -10.71 -6.20 10.10
CA SER A 107 -9.67 -7.00 10.78
C SER A 107 -8.66 -6.17 11.59
N THR A 108 -8.70 -4.84 11.51
CA THR A 108 -7.91 -3.89 12.30
C THR A 108 -8.69 -3.19 13.42
N ALA A 109 -9.93 -3.64 13.71
CA ALA A 109 -10.80 -3.03 14.72
C ALA A 109 -10.28 -3.14 16.16
N SER A 110 -9.32 -4.04 16.41
CA SER A 110 -8.68 -4.16 17.72
C SER A 110 -7.90 -2.88 18.08
N HIS A 111 -7.80 -2.60 19.38
CA HIS A 111 -7.09 -1.42 19.89
C HIS A 111 -5.56 -1.55 19.87
N LYS A 112 -5.02 -2.59 19.22
CA LYS A 112 -3.59 -2.88 19.13
C LYS A 112 -3.24 -3.48 17.77
N PRO A 113 -2.05 -3.19 17.22
CA PRO A 113 -1.06 -2.25 17.73
C PRO A 113 -1.47 -0.78 17.52
N THR A 114 -0.82 0.12 18.27
CA THR A 114 -0.91 1.57 18.06
C THR A 114 0.02 1.99 16.92
N TRP A 115 -0.45 2.89 16.06
CA TRP A 115 0.31 3.35 14.89
C TRP A 115 0.73 4.81 15.00
N ALA A 116 1.82 5.21 14.35
CA ALA A 116 2.24 6.61 14.28
C ALA A 116 1.39 7.40 13.27
N VAL A 117 1.14 6.79 12.11
CA VAL A 117 0.36 7.37 11.02
C VAL A 117 -0.60 6.35 10.41
N PHE A 118 -1.60 6.87 9.71
CA PHE A 118 -2.46 6.11 8.83
C PHE A 118 -2.35 6.65 7.42
N TRP A 119 -1.91 5.81 6.50
CA TRP A 119 -1.78 6.16 5.09
C TRP A 119 -3.03 5.70 4.36
N GLU A 120 -3.57 6.60 3.54
CA GLU A 120 -4.85 6.46 2.88
C GLU A 120 -4.63 6.15 1.39
N VAL A 121 -5.31 5.12 0.91
CA VAL A 121 -5.25 4.68 -0.47
C VAL A 121 -6.63 4.58 -1.10
N GLN A 122 -6.67 4.72 -2.43
CA GLN A 122 -7.80 4.44 -3.29
C GLN A 122 -7.46 3.33 -4.28
N ASP A 123 -8.46 2.83 -5.01
CA ASP A 123 -8.30 1.85 -6.09
C ASP A 123 -7.52 0.59 -5.66
N LEU A 124 -7.71 0.15 -4.41
CA LEU A 124 -7.09 -1.07 -3.87
C LEU A 124 -7.63 -2.29 -4.60
N LYS A 125 -6.75 -3.10 -5.18
CA LYS A 125 -7.13 -4.33 -5.89
C LYS A 125 -5.96 -5.30 -6.06
N PRO A 126 -6.24 -6.60 -6.24
CA PRO A 126 -5.22 -7.54 -6.67
C PRO A 126 -4.74 -7.20 -8.10
N ILE A 127 -3.48 -7.47 -8.39
CA ILE A 127 -2.94 -7.36 -9.76
C ILE A 127 -2.88 -8.73 -10.43
N ALA A 128 -3.23 -8.77 -11.72
CA ALA A 128 -3.26 -10.01 -12.48
C ALA A 128 -1.88 -10.67 -12.63
N CYS A 129 -0.82 -9.86 -12.62
CA CYS A 129 0.56 -10.30 -12.82
C CYS A 129 1.41 -9.81 -11.63
N PRO A 130 1.54 -10.62 -10.57
CA PRO A 130 2.35 -10.27 -9.41
C PRO A 130 3.79 -9.93 -9.80
N ILE A 131 4.33 -8.89 -9.17
CA ILE A 131 5.66 -8.36 -9.47
C ILE A 131 6.62 -8.91 -8.42
N GLN A 132 7.71 -9.56 -8.84
CA GLN A 132 8.73 -10.00 -7.88
C GLN A 132 9.34 -8.79 -7.17
N VAL A 133 9.32 -8.80 -5.85
CA VAL A 133 9.90 -7.71 -5.06
C VAL A 133 11.40 -7.58 -5.35
N GLY A 134 12.07 -8.71 -5.55
CA GLY A 134 13.49 -8.76 -5.93
C GLY A 134 13.82 -8.01 -7.21
N SER A 135 12.89 -7.84 -8.16
CA SER A 135 13.14 -7.11 -9.42
C SER A 135 12.86 -5.60 -9.33
N LEU A 136 12.48 -5.09 -8.16
CA LEU A 136 12.23 -3.67 -7.94
C LEU A 136 13.52 -2.96 -7.53
N ILE A 137 13.62 -1.67 -7.85
CA ILE A 137 14.78 -0.83 -7.52
C ILE A 137 14.35 0.20 -6.49
N GLY A 138 15.07 0.29 -5.36
CA GLY A 138 14.84 1.34 -4.37
C GLY A 138 15.11 2.73 -4.96
N LEU A 139 14.36 3.76 -4.54
CA LEU A 139 14.51 5.12 -5.08
C LEU A 139 15.96 5.64 -4.90
N GLY A 140 16.58 6.07 -5.99
CA GLY A 140 17.97 6.54 -6.07
C GLY A 140 19.02 5.42 -5.98
N LYS A 141 18.63 4.14 -6.06
CA LYS A 141 19.54 2.99 -6.10
C LYS A 141 19.83 2.60 -7.56
N LYS A 142 20.97 1.92 -7.74
CA LYS A 142 21.47 1.51 -9.06
C LYS A 142 21.17 0.05 -9.42
N SER A 143 20.73 -0.73 -8.45
CA SER A 143 20.50 -2.16 -8.61
C SER A 143 19.18 -2.56 -7.97
N GLU A 144 18.62 -3.65 -8.47
CA GLU A 144 17.45 -4.30 -7.92
C GLU A 144 17.71 -4.79 -6.49
N TYR A 145 16.63 -5.08 -5.75
CA TYR A 145 16.73 -5.73 -4.45
C TYR A 145 17.32 -7.15 -4.56
N ASN A 146 17.70 -7.71 -3.41
CA ASN A 146 18.03 -9.14 -3.37
C ASN A 146 16.80 -9.97 -3.78
N SER A 147 16.99 -11.07 -4.51
CA SER A 147 15.89 -11.93 -4.96
C SER A 147 15.02 -12.45 -3.81
N ARG A 148 15.60 -12.62 -2.61
CA ARG A 148 14.91 -13.03 -1.37
C ARG A 148 14.56 -11.86 -0.45
N PHE A 149 14.61 -10.62 -0.95
CA PHE A 149 14.26 -9.45 -0.16
C PHE A 149 12.78 -9.49 0.24
N ILE A 150 12.53 -9.34 1.54
CA ILE A 150 11.19 -9.23 2.12
C ILE A 150 11.06 -7.80 2.66
N PRO A 151 10.09 -7.00 2.19
CA PRO A 151 9.88 -5.67 2.72
C PRO A 151 9.19 -5.79 4.08
N GLU A 152 9.85 -5.35 5.14
CA GLU A 152 9.28 -5.34 6.51
C GLU A 152 8.59 -4.01 6.86
N ARG A 153 8.83 -2.98 6.05
CA ARG A 153 8.24 -1.65 6.18
C ARG A 153 7.99 -1.04 4.79
N PRO A 154 7.18 0.03 4.68
CA PRO A 154 7.03 0.77 3.43
C PRO A 154 8.35 1.36 2.94
N LEU A 155 8.56 1.38 1.63
CA LEU A 155 9.77 1.82 0.95
C LEU A 155 9.43 2.68 -0.26
N LEU A 156 10.29 3.67 -0.54
CA LEU A 156 10.28 4.37 -1.83
C LEU A 156 11.07 3.57 -2.85
N ILE A 157 10.46 3.32 -4.00
CA ILE A 157 11.07 2.63 -5.15
C ILE A 157 11.04 3.54 -6.38
N GLU A 158 11.93 3.26 -7.34
CA GLU A 158 11.78 3.77 -8.69
C GLU A 158 10.43 3.35 -9.27
N TYR A 159 9.84 4.19 -10.12
CA TYR A 159 8.55 3.85 -10.71
C TYR A 159 8.70 2.59 -11.60
N PRO A 160 7.95 1.51 -11.34
CA PRO A 160 8.10 0.27 -12.09
C PRO A 160 7.68 0.50 -13.55
N ALA A 161 8.54 0.11 -14.49
CA ALA A 161 8.14 0.05 -15.90
C ALA A 161 6.92 -0.88 -16.07
N SER A 162 6.06 -0.61 -17.04
CA SER A 162 4.87 -1.43 -17.30
C SER A 162 5.26 -2.90 -17.49
N ILE A 163 4.85 -3.78 -16.57
CA ILE A 163 5.09 -5.21 -16.68
C ILE A 163 3.96 -5.81 -17.51
N SER A 164 4.26 -6.19 -18.74
CA SER A 164 3.38 -7.02 -19.56
C SER A 164 3.37 -8.44 -19.00
N CYS A 165 2.20 -9.01 -18.73
CA CYS A 165 2.08 -10.45 -18.51
C CYS A 165 2.59 -11.15 -19.77
N GLY A 166 3.72 -11.85 -19.68
CA GLY A 166 4.09 -12.80 -20.71
C GLY A 166 3.03 -13.89 -20.75
N ILE A 167 2.29 -13.99 -21.85
CA ILE A 167 1.48 -15.17 -22.16
C ILE A 167 2.49 -16.33 -22.22
N ARG A 168 2.40 -17.26 -21.27
CA ARG A 168 3.06 -18.57 -21.38
C ARG A 168 2.18 -19.51 -22.18
#